data_AF-A0A960ZJA8-F1
#
_entry.id   AF-A0A960ZJA8-F1
#
_cell.length_a   1.000
_cell.length_b   1.000
_cell.length_c   1.000
_cell.angle_alpha   90.00
_cell.angle_beta   90.00
_cell.angle_gamma   90.00
#
_symmetry.space_group_name_H-M   'P 1'
#
loop_
_entity.id
_entity.type
_entity.pdbx_description
1 polymer ?
#
loop_
_entity_poly.entity_id
_entity_poly.type
_entity_poly.pdbx_seq_one_letter_code
_entity_poly.pdbx_strand_id
1 'polypeptide(L)'
;MANYANYCVSEVRYSSDRKMISQVKVHVNNEGIIGFSQICYRSLVVAKLKQGFTFCTILKNSVGGWNKGADIHLVGTPPDEYIRTDPNSTQKDNLENLPEF
;
A
#
# COMPACT_ATOMS: atom_id res chain seq x y z
N MET A 1 4.24 10.12 -18.87
CA MET A 1 3.40 9.01 -18.40
C MET A 1 3.35 9.04 -16.89
N ALA A 2 2.19 8.82 -16.27
CA ALA A 2 2.14 8.58 -14.83
C ALA A 2 2.87 7.26 -14.55
N ASN A 3 4.08 7.32 -13.99
CA ASN A 3 4.81 6.14 -13.55
C ASN A 3 4.06 5.57 -12.34
N TYR A 4 3.13 4.66 -12.61
CA TYR A 4 2.54 3.84 -11.58
C TYR A 4 3.58 2.83 -11.09
N ALA A 5 3.52 2.54 -9.80
CA ALA A 5 4.32 1.51 -9.16
C ALA A 5 3.98 0.11 -9.72
N ASN A 6 4.79 -0.91 -9.43
CA ASN A 6 4.50 -2.28 -9.84
C ASN A 6 3.19 -2.81 -9.23
N TYR A 7 2.87 -2.34 -8.03
CA TYR A 7 1.68 -2.72 -7.27
C TYR A 7 0.95 -1.50 -6.74
N CYS A 8 -0.36 -1.62 -6.56
CA CYS A 8 -1.21 -0.56 -6.03
C CYS A 8 -2.04 -1.07 -4.84
N VAL A 9 -2.16 -0.31 -3.76
CA VAL A 9 -2.95 -0.66 -2.58
C VAL A 9 -4.21 0.20 -2.53
N SER A 10 -5.38 -0.44 -2.53
CA SER A 10 -6.67 0.27 -2.55
C SER A 10 -7.32 0.38 -1.18
N GLU A 11 -7.09 -0.59 -0.30
CA GLU A 11 -7.76 -0.72 0.99
C GLU A 11 -6.84 -1.42 2.00
N VAL A 12 -7.07 -1.17 3.28
CA VAL A 12 -6.29 -1.74 4.38
C VAL A 12 -7.19 -2.46 5.36
N ARG A 13 -6.64 -3.37 6.16
CA ARG A 13 -7.31 -3.95 7.32
C ARG A 13 -6.38 -3.83 8.50
N TYR A 14 -6.89 -3.31 9.61
CA TYR A 14 -6.12 -3.21 10.84
C TYR A 14 -6.10 -4.53 11.61
N SER A 15 -5.12 -4.71 12.50
CA SER A 15 -5.13 -5.75 13.51
C SER A 15 -6.33 -5.60 14.45
N SER A 16 -6.67 -6.65 15.20
CA SER A 16 -7.79 -6.62 16.16
C SER A 16 -7.66 -5.52 17.22
N ASP A 17 -6.43 -5.20 17.63
CA ASP A 17 -6.12 -4.10 18.54
C ASP A 17 -6.00 -2.72 17.85
N ARG A 18 -6.22 -2.68 16.53
CA ARG A 18 -6.08 -1.53 15.63
C ARG A 18 -4.77 -0.76 15.72
N LYS A 19 -3.70 -1.39 16.22
CA LYS A 19 -2.38 -0.76 16.35
C LYS A 19 -1.59 -0.74 15.05
N MET A 20 -1.79 -1.74 14.19
CA MET A 20 -1.03 -1.93 12.95
C MET A 20 -1.91 -2.40 11.80
N ILE A 21 -1.43 -2.25 10.56
CA ILE A 21 -2.08 -2.86 9.41
C ILE A 21 -1.78 -4.37 9.44
N SER A 22 -2.80 -5.21 9.35
CA SER A 22 -2.63 -6.66 9.26
C SER A 22 -2.61 -7.13 7.80
N GLN A 23 -3.51 -6.58 6.99
CA GLN A 23 -3.70 -6.96 5.59
C GLN A 23 -3.95 -5.73 4.72
N VAL A 24 -3.68 -5.89 3.43
CA VAL A 24 -3.92 -4.87 2.41
C VAL A 24 -4.57 -5.51 1.19
N LYS A 25 -5.36 -4.73 0.46
CA LYS A 25 -5.89 -5.13 -0.83
C LYS A 25 -4.98 -4.57 -1.93
N VAL A 26 -4.28 -5.48 -2.61
CA VAL A 26 -3.23 -5.18 -3.60
C VAL A 26 -3.72 -5.48 -5.01
N HIS A 27 -3.44 -4.58 -5.93
CA HIS A 27 -3.64 -4.73 -7.37
C HIS A 27 -2.29 -4.78 -8.07
N VAL A 28 -2.17 -5.62 -9.09
CA VAL A 28 -1.04 -5.56 -10.02
C VAL A 28 -1.28 -4.43 -11.01
N ASN A 29 -0.24 -3.63 -11.24
CA ASN A 29 -0.25 -2.64 -12.30
C ASN A 29 0.54 -3.14 -13.52
N ASN A 30 -0.14 -3.29 -14.64
CA ASN A 30 0.45 -3.65 -15.93
C ASN A 30 0.48 -2.41 -16.82
N GLU A 31 1.56 -1.63 -16.75
CA GLU A 31 1.80 -0.45 -17.60
C GLU A 31 0.66 0.61 -17.56
N GLY A 32 0.03 0.79 -16.40
CA GLY A 32 -1.07 1.72 -16.18
C GLY A 32 -2.45 1.06 -16.13
N ILE A 33 -2.54 -0.24 -16.44
CA ILE A 33 -3.76 -1.03 -16.30
C ILE A 33 -3.77 -1.69 -14.92
N ILE A 34 -4.66 -1.21 -14.06
CA ILE A 34 -4.86 -1.78 -12.71
C ILE A 34 -5.73 -3.03 -12.80
N GLY A 35 -5.12 -4.18 -12.50
CA GLY A 35 -5.79 -5.49 -12.54
C GLY A 35 -6.68 -5.77 -11.33
N PHE A 36 -7.09 -7.03 -11.20
CA PHE A 36 -7.88 -7.51 -10.06
C PHE A 36 -7.10 -7.36 -8.74
N SER A 37 -7.86 -7.12 -7.67
CA SER A 37 -7.34 -7.08 -6.31
C SER A 37 -7.14 -8.46 -5.71
N GLN A 38 -6.13 -8.59 -4.85
CA GLN A 38 -5.95 -9.72 -3.93
C GLN A 38 -5.71 -9.20 -2.51
N ILE A 39 -6.19 -9.93 -1.50
CA ILE A 39 -5.89 -9.63 -0.11
C ILE A 39 -4.54 -10.26 0.24
N CYS A 40 -3.62 -9.45 0.74
CA CYS A 40 -2.29 -9.90 1.14
C CYS A 40 -1.96 -9.44 2.55
N TYR A 41 -1.13 -10.22 3.25
CA TYR A 41 -0.57 -9.77 4.52
C TYR A 41 0.40 -8.61 4.30
N ARG A 42 0.47 -7.72 5.29
CA ARG A 42 1.43 -6.62 5.33
C ARG A 42 2.88 -7.09 5.13
N SER A 43 3.25 -8.25 5.69
CA SER A 43 4.59 -8.83 5.57
C SER A 43 5.00 -9.10 4.11
N LEU A 44 4.04 -9.41 3.23
CA LEU A 44 4.32 -9.57 1.80
C LEU A 44 4.73 -8.25 1.15
N VAL A 45 4.07 -7.14 1.50
CA VAL A 45 4.41 -5.80 1.01
C VAL A 45 5.82 -5.44 1.44
N VAL A 46 6.16 -5.65 2.71
CA VAL A 46 7.51 -5.43 3.25
C VAL A 46 8.55 -6.23 2.49
N ALA A 47 8.31 -7.53 2.29
CA ALA A 47 9.23 -8.41 1.55
C ALA A 47 9.44 -7.95 0.11
N LYS A 48 8.37 -7.50 -0.57
CA LYS A 48 8.43 -7.02 -1.95
C LYS A 48 9.14 -5.68 -2.08
N LEU A 49 8.90 -4.74 -1.16
CA LEU A 49 9.65 -3.48 -1.09
C LEU A 49 11.16 -3.74 -0.93
N LYS A 50 11.55 -4.69 -0.06
CA LYS A 50 12.96 -5.11 0.10
C LYS A 50 13.56 -5.75 -1.15
N GLN A 51 12.74 -6.38 -1.99
CA GLN A 51 13.15 -6.95 -3.29
C GLN A 51 13.26 -5.88 -4.39
N GLY A 52 12.97 -4.61 -4.09
CA GLY A 52 13.03 -3.51 -5.07
C GLY A 52 11.75 -3.28 -5.87
N PHE A 53 10.66 -3.98 -5.56
CA PHE A 53 9.35 -3.67 -6.13
C PHE A 53 8.79 -2.38 -5.55
N THR A 54 8.04 -1.64 -6.36
CA THR A 54 7.41 -0.39 -5.94
C THR A 54 5.92 -0.61 -5.64
N PHE A 55 5.40 0.17 -4.68
CA PHE A 55 3.99 0.22 -4.32
C PHE A 55 3.51 1.67 -4.30
N CYS A 56 2.23 1.90 -4.62
CA CYS A 56 1.55 3.17 -4.37
C CYS A 56 0.12 2.92 -3.86
N THR A 57 -0.53 3.91 -3.28
CA THR A 57 -1.95 3.85 -2.97
C THR A 57 -2.79 4.18 -4.20
N ILE A 58 -4.02 3.68 -4.26
CA ILE A 58 -5.02 4.06 -5.27
C ILE A 58 -6.37 4.27 -4.61
N LEU A 59 -7.15 5.22 -5.11
CA LEU A 59 -8.52 5.47 -4.67
C LEU A 59 -9.49 5.30 -5.83
N LYS A 60 -10.62 4.65 -5.56
CA LYS A 60 -11.67 4.47 -6.57
C LYS A 60 -12.33 5.83 -6.82
N ASN A 61 -12.43 6.24 -8.08
CA ASN A 61 -13.06 7.49 -8.46
C ASN A 61 -14.56 7.30 -8.73
N SER A 62 -15.29 8.41 -8.89
CA SER A 62 -16.75 8.41 -9.09
C SER A 62 -17.22 7.72 -10.37
N VAL A 63 -16.33 7.54 -11.35
CA VAL A 63 -16.62 6.86 -12.63
C VAL A 63 -16.18 5.38 -12.61
N GLY A 64 -15.78 4.86 -11.45
CA GLY A 64 -15.40 3.46 -11.26
C GLY A 64 -13.97 3.10 -11.66
N GLY A 65 -13.16 4.07 -12.08
CA GLY A 65 -11.72 3.93 -12.32
C GLY A 65 -10.88 4.15 -11.06
N TRP A 66 -9.56 4.19 -11.23
CA TRP A 66 -8.59 4.37 -10.15
C TRP A 66 -7.80 5.67 -10.33
N ASN A 67 -7.64 6.42 -9.25
CA ASN A 67 -6.73 7.56 -9.18
C ASN A 67 -5.49 7.15 -8.39
N LYS A 68 -4.30 7.45 -8.91
CA LYS A 68 -3.04 7.27 -8.17
C LYS A 68 -3.06 8.15 -6.91
N GLY A 69 -2.73 7.55 -5.77
CA GLY A 69 -2.39 8.25 -4.54
C GLY A 69 -0.87 8.40 -4.40
N ALA A 70 -0.37 8.24 -3.19
CA ALA A 70 1.03 8.40 -2.82
C ALA A 70 1.81 7.09 -2.93
N ASP A 71 3.12 7.19 -3.16
CA ASP A 71 4.01 6.03 -3.18
C ASP A 71 4.22 5.47 -1.76
N ILE A 72 4.29 4.14 -1.64
CA ILE A 72 4.44 3.47 -0.35
C ILE A 72 5.91 3.10 -0.16
N HIS A 73 6.46 3.47 0.99
CA HIS A 73 7.83 3.24 1.37
C HIS A 73 7.90 2.41 2.66
N LEU A 74 9.03 1.72 2.84
CA LEU A 74 9.37 1.03 4.06
C LEU A 74 10.22 1.97 4.94
N VAL A 75 9.86 2.13 6.21
CA VAL A 75 10.64 2.88 7.20
C VAL A 75 10.93 2.03 8.43
N GLY A 76 11.95 2.43 9.19
CA GLY A 76 12.41 1.68 10.36
C GLY A 76 13.44 0.61 10.01
N THR A 77 13.76 -0.23 10.99
CA THR A 77 14.74 -1.32 10.85
C THR A 77 14.19 -2.54 11.57
N PRO A 78 14.49 -3.78 11.10
CA PRO A 78 14.04 -4.99 11.78
C PRO A 78 14.37 -4.97 13.29
N PRO A 79 13.43 -5.36 14.17
CA PRO A 79 12.10 -5.91 13.87
C PRO A 79 10.99 -4.85 13.63
N ASP A 80 11.27 -3.57 13.88
CA ASP A 80 10.32 -2.46 13.88
C ASP A 80 10.27 -1.74 12.53
N GLU A 81 9.67 -2.40 11.54
CA GLU A 81 9.49 -1.85 10.20
C GLU A 81 8.04 -1.41 9.98
N TYR A 82 7.81 -0.34 9.20
CA TYR A 82 6.50 0.27 8.93
C TYR A 82 6.29 0.59 7.44
N ILE A 83 5.08 0.40 6.91
CA ILE A 83 4.71 0.80 5.54
C ILE A 83 3.91 2.10 5.54
N ARG A 84 4.36 3.09 4.77
CA ARG A 84 3.79 4.45 4.82
C ARG A 84 3.84 5.18 3.49
N THR A 85 2.92 6.12 3.30
CA THR A 85 2.89 7.04 2.17
C THR A 85 3.56 8.38 2.45
N ASP A 86 3.67 8.76 3.72
CA ASP A 86 4.27 10.03 4.12
C ASP A 86 5.74 9.85 4.57
N PRO A 87 6.67 10.73 4.15
CA PRO A 87 8.09 10.62 4.47
C PRO A 87 8.45 11.05 5.91
N ASN A 88 7.50 11.49 6.72
CA ASN A 88 7.77 11.87 8.13
C ASN A 88 8.29 10.66 8.93
N SER A 89 8.91 10.81 10.10
CA SER A 89 9.57 9.69 10.83
C SER A 89 8.74 9.04 11.94
N THR A 90 7.40 9.03 11.84
CA THR A 90 6.55 8.37 12.84
C THR A 90 6.61 6.83 12.73
N GLN A 91 6.83 6.14 13.85
CA GLN A 91 6.92 4.67 13.92
C GLN A 91 5.52 4.01 13.94
N LYS A 92 4.76 4.13 12.85
CA LYS A 92 3.44 3.50 12.69
C LYS A 92 3.08 3.35 11.22
N ASP A 93 2.36 2.30 10.82
CA ASP A 93 1.82 2.23 9.46
C ASP A 93 0.84 3.39 9.19
N ASN A 94 0.96 4.01 8.03
CA ASN A 94 0.16 5.16 7.61
C ASN A 94 0.06 5.19 6.08
N LEU A 95 -1.00 4.59 5.55
CA LEU A 95 -1.33 4.66 4.12
C LEU A 95 -2.40 5.73 3.87
N GLU A 96 -2.37 6.83 4.62
CA GLU A 96 -3.35 7.92 4.58
C GLU A 96 -4.80 7.44 4.82
N ASN A 97 -5.76 7.98 4.07
CA ASN A 97 -7.20 7.76 4.21
C ASN A 97 -7.71 6.61 3.34
N LEU A 98 -6.91 5.54 3.18
CA LEU A 98 -7.40 4.35 2.48
C LEU A 98 -8.61 3.75 3.23
N PRO A 99 -9.65 3.29 2.51
CA PRO A 99 -10.79 2.60 3.11
C PRO A 99 -10.36 1.31 3.83
N GLU A 100 -11.15 0.91 4.82
CA GLU A 100 -11.01 -0.35 5.55
C GLU A 100 -11.97 -1.43 5.03
N PHE A 101 -11.56 -2.71 5.06
CA PHE A 101 -12.35 -3.88 4.62
C PHE A 101 -12.28 -5.08 5.57
#